data_AF-A0A938GUS7-F1
#
_entry.id   AF-A0A938GUS7-F1
#
_cell.length_a   1.000
_cell.length_b   1.000
_cell.length_c   1.000
_cell.angle_alpha   90.00
_cell.angle_beta   90.00
_cell.angle_gamma   90.00
#
_symmetry.space_group_name_H-M   'P 1'
#
loop_
_entity.id
_entity.type
_entity.pdbx_description
1 polymer ?
#
loop_
_entity_poly.entity_id
_entity_poly.type
_entity_poly.pdbx_seq_one_letter_code
_entity_poly.pdbx_strand_id
1 'polypeptide(L)' 'MTFWDSSAVVPLLVSEPATARRESQSRADPSIVVWWGTPVECASALQRLVREFAVTD' A
#
# COMPACT_ATOMS: atom_id res chain seq x y z
N MET A 1 -12.10 12.52 2.39
CA MET A 1 -10.91 12.27 3.24
C MET A 1 -11.10 10.96 3.97
N THR A 2 -10.40 9.93 3.50
CA THR A 2 -10.39 8.58 4.08
C THR A 2 -9.08 8.36 4.81
N PHE A 3 -9.09 7.68 5.96
CA PHE A 3 -7.87 7.21 6.61
C PHE A 3 -7.42 5.89 5.99
N TRP A 4 -6.13 5.77 5.68
CA TRP A 4 -5.53 4.61 5.03
C TRP A 4 -4.59 3.90 6.01
N ASP A 5 -4.86 2.62 6.28
CA ASP A 5 -3.87 1.74 6.91
C ASP A 5 -2.80 1.30 5.90
N SER A 6 -1.73 0.66 6.37
CA SER A 6 -0.65 0.16 5.50
C SER A 6 -1.13 -0.88 4.48
N SER A 7 -2.08 -1.76 4.83
CA SER A 7 -2.70 -2.72 3.90
C SER A 7 -3.53 -2.07 2.78
N ALA A 8 -3.87 -0.80 2.94
CA ALA A 8 -4.51 0.03 1.94
C ALA A 8 -3.52 0.71 1.00
N VAL A 9 -2.33 1.03 1.52
CA VAL A 9 -1.27 1.73 0.78
C VAL A 9 -0.41 0.75 -0.03
N VAL A 10 -0.06 -0.42 0.52
CA VAL A 10 0.82 -1.40 -0.15
C VAL A 10 0.35 -1.75 -1.58
N PRO A 11 -0.96 -2.00 -1.85
CA PRO A 11 -1.43 -2.30 -3.21
C PRO A 11 -1.30 -1.14 -4.21
N LEU A 12 -0.99 0.08 -3.75
CA LEU A 12 -0.67 1.24 -4.60
C LEU A 12 0.83 1.35 -4.90
N LEU A 13 1.68 0.68 -4.11
CA LEU A 13 3.13 0.66 -4.26
C LEU A 13 3.60 -0.54 -5.09
N VAL A 14 2.88 -1.65 -5.00
CA VAL A 14 3.17 -2.89 -5.71
C VAL A 14 1.88 -3.60 -6.12
N SER A 15 1.93 -4.34 -7.24
CA SER A 15 0.77 -5.09 -7.73
C SER A 15 0.38 -6.19 -6.76
N GLU A 16 -0.81 -6.05 -6.17
CA GLU A 16 -1.46 -7.02 -5.30
C GLU A 16 -2.91 -7.25 -5.76
N PRO A 17 -3.60 -8.30 -5.30
CA PRO A 17 -4.99 -8.55 -5.63
C PRO A 17 -5.94 -7.36 -5.39
N ALA A 18 -5.59 -6.47 -4.44
CA ALA A 18 -6.39 -5.29 -4.11
C ALA A 18 -6.07 -4.03 -4.94
N THR A 19 -5.04 -4.04 -5.80
CA THR A 19 -4.55 -2.83 -6.50
C THR A 19 -5.65 -2.08 -7.24
N ALA A 20 -6.41 -2.74 -8.11
CA ALA A 20 -7.45 -2.09 -8.90
C ALA A 20 -8.51 -1.38 -8.03
N ARG A 21 -8.85 -1.98 -6.88
CA ARG A 21 -9.80 -1.40 -5.91
C ARG A 21 -9.19 -0.20 -5.19
N ARG A 22 -7.93 -0.29 -4.74
CA ARG A 22 -7.28 0.83 -4.02
C ARG A 22 -7.03 2.00 -4.97
N GLU A 23 -6.66 1.74 -6.21
CA GLU A 23 -6.47 2.79 -7.20
C GLU A 23 -7.77 3.52 -7.53
N SER A 24 -8.90 2.81 -7.67
CA SER A 24 -10.19 3.47 -7.91
C SER A 24 -10.60 4.35 -6.73
N GLN A 25 -10.35 3.90 -5.49
CA GLN A 25 -10.56 4.68 -4.28
C GLN A 25 -9.67 5.94 -4.25
N SER A 26 -8.37 5.80 -4.56
CA SER A 26 -7.43 6.92 -4.61
C SER A 26 -7.76 7.92 -5.73
N ARG A 27 -8.30 7.47 -6.87
CA ARG A 27 -8.78 8.36 -7.93
C ARG A 27 -10.05 9.13 -7.53
N ALA A 28 -10.95 8.49 -6.79
CA ALA A 28 -12.19 9.12 -6.33
C ALA A 28 -11.97 10.10 -5.16
N ASP A 29 -11.04 9.80 -4.27
CA ASP A 29 -10.58 10.67 -3.18
C ASP A 29 -9.04 10.69 -3.15
N PRO A 30 -8.41 11.66 -3.84
CA PRO A 30 -6.94 11.74 -3.94
C PRO A 30 -6.23 12.03 -2.61
N SER A 31 -6.96 12.39 -1.56
CA SER A 31 -6.37 12.65 -0.26
C SER A 31 -6.07 11.35 0.49
N ILE A 32 -4.78 11.09 0.70
CA ILE A 32 -4.30 9.95 1.49
C ILE A 32 -3.87 10.46 2.87
N VAL A 33 -4.68 10.16 3.88
CA VAL A 33 -4.36 10.43 5.29
C VAL A 33 -3.92 9.13 5.94
N VAL A 34 -2.72 9.10 6.52
CA VAL A 34 -2.10 7.90 7.11
C VAL A 34 -1.56 8.22 8.50
N TRP A 35 -1.30 7.17 9.30
CA TRP A 35 -0.54 7.31 10.54
C TRP A 35 0.95 7.53 10.24
N TRP A 36 1.68 8.19 11.15
CA TRP A 36 3.09 8.52 10.93
C TRP A 36 3.98 7.29 10.73
N GLY A 37 3.61 6.13 11.29
CA GLY A 37 4.35 4.88 11.14
C GLY A 37 3.96 4.03 9.93
N THR A 38 2.95 4.43 9.15
CA THR A 38 2.53 3.72 7.93
C THR A 38 3.70 3.47 6.96
N PRO A 39 4.66 4.39 6.74
CA PRO A 39 5.83 4.11 5.91
C PRO A 39 6.69 2.94 6.43
N VAL A 40 6.83 2.79 7.75
CA VAL A 40 7.59 1.69 8.37
C VAL A 40 6.88 0.36 8.15
N GLU A 41 5.56 0.33 8.30
CA GLU A 41 4.75 -0.86 8.03
C GLU A 41 4.79 -1.25 6.55
N CYS A 42 4.69 -0.28 5.63
CA CYS A 42 4.80 -0.53 4.20
C CYS A 42 6.18 -1.09 3.83
N ALA A 43 7.27 -0.52 4.36
CA ALA A 43 8.61 -1.04 4.12
C ALA A 43 8.74 -2.50 4.62
N SER A 44 8.21 -2.80 5.81
CA SER A 44 8.18 -4.17 6.33
C SER A 44 7.37 -5.13 5.43
N ALA A 45 6.23 -4.69 4.92
CA ALA A 45 5.39 -5.48 4.02
C ALA A 45 6.08 -5.74 2.68
N LEU A 46 6.72 -4.74 2.08
CA LEU A 46 7.49 -4.88 0.84
C LEU A 46 8.68 -5.81 1.03
N GLN A 47 9.44 -5.66 2.13
CA GLN A 47 10.59 -6.55 2.40
C GLN A 47 10.17 -8.01 2.58
N ARG A 48 8.98 -8.26 3.14
CA ARG A 48 8.42 -9.61 3.20
C ARG A 48 8.18 -10.17 1.80
N LEU A 49 7.62 -9.37 0.88
CA LEU A 49 7.40 -9.78 -0.51
C LEU A 49 8.72 -10.07 -1.25
N VAL A 50 9.78 -9.28 -0.98
CA VAL A 50 11.13 -9.53 -1.50
C VAL A 50 11.66 -10.89 -1.03
N ARG A 51 11.51 -11.20 0.27
CA ARG A 51 11.93 -12.50 0.84
C ARG A 51 11.14 -13.69 0.27
N GLU A 52 9.88 -13.46 -0.08
CA GLU A 52 9.00 -14.44 -0.71
C GLU A 52 9.22 -14.56 -2.24
N PHE A 53 10.19 -13.80 -2.79
CA PHE A 53 10.46 -13.68 -4.23
C PHE A 53 9.25 -13.23 -5.07
N ALA A 54 8.27 -12.59 -4.42
CA ALA A 54 7.11 -12.03 -5.09
C ALA A 54 7.44 -10.70 -5.80
N VAL A 55 8.50 -10.02 -5.36
CA VAL A 55 8.97 -8.72 -5.86
C VAL A 55 10.49 -8.68 -5.78
N THR A 56 11.17 -7.91 -6.64
CA THR A 56 12.63 -7.67 -6.57
C THR A 56 12.88 -6.29 -5.94
N ASP A 57 13.95 -6.19 -5.16
CA ASP A 57 14.43 -4.93 -4.54
C ASP A 57 15.00 -3.96 -5.59
#